data_AF-A0A3M5GIW2-F1
#
_entry.id   AF-A0A3M5GIW2-F1
#
_cell.length_a   1.000
_cell.length_b   1.000
_cell.length_c   1.000
_cell.angle_alpha   90.00
_cell.angle_beta   90.00
_cell.angle_gamma   90.00
#
_symmetry.space_group_name_H-M   'P 1'
#
loop_
_entity.id
_entity.type
_entity.pdbx_description
1 polymer ?
#
loop_
_entity_poly.entity_id
_entity_poly.type
_entity_poly.pdbx_seq_one_letter_code
_entity_poly.pdbx_strand_id
1 'polypeptide(L)'
;MKEIRMVDQSSILEDANSLIKKIDDLISSIANNDSLVRGKSVRSKLSKLVDECNARHLIAKTKIESFELLAFTINTEAVLQHLNQDMRSDWFVDAIQHRDLFESKSSLSDTLRMLLSADNGRYLGGDRKIYDIPKKGLGIRYSLETDFYDRFIYQAICSYLMPFFDPLLSHRVLSHRYNKHRTSERYIFKSRIELWKTFEGVTKTALKNNQSLLVTDLLNYYENITVASIKSAFEKLLPKVKEGLK
;
A
#
# COMPACT_ATOMS: atom_id res chain seq x y z
N MET A 1 -16.90 44.53 -44.45
CA MET A 1 -17.45 43.17 -44.64
C MET A 1 -16.55 42.18 -43.91
N LYS A 2 -17.03 41.58 -42.81
CA LYS A 2 -16.39 40.45 -42.14
C LYS A 2 -17.42 39.33 -42.16
N GLU A 3 -17.21 38.31 -42.99
CA GLU A 3 -18.01 37.09 -42.97
C GLU A 3 -17.74 36.34 -41.67
N ILE A 4 -18.76 36.22 -40.82
CA ILE A 4 -18.75 35.31 -39.68
C ILE A 4 -19.22 33.96 -40.22
N ARG A 5 -18.28 33.02 -40.35
CA ARG A 5 -18.61 31.61 -40.62
C ARG A 5 -19.44 31.07 -39.45
N MET A 6 -20.74 30.88 -39.66
CA MET A 6 -21.56 30.06 -38.77
C MET A 6 -21.08 28.60 -38.94
N VAL A 7 -20.35 28.10 -37.97
CA VAL A 7 -19.96 26.69 -37.90
C VAL A 7 -21.23 25.87 -37.69
N ASP A 8 -21.46 24.89 -38.54
CA ASP A 8 -22.65 24.07 -38.59
C ASP A 8 -22.77 23.17 -37.35
N GLN A 9 -23.58 23.62 -36.38
CA GLN A 9 -23.78 22.96 -35.08
C GLN A 9 -24.42 21.57 -35.21
N SER A 10 -25.08 21.27 -36.34
CA SER A 10 -25.70 19.96 -36.59
C SER A 10 -24.65 18.85 -36.79
N SER A 11 -23.60 19.15 -37.56
CA SER A 11 -22.48 18.22 -37.83
C SER A 11 -21.70 17.84 -36.56
N ILE A 12 -21.48 18.82 -35.67
CA ILE A 12 -20.77 18.61 -34.39
C ILE A 12 -21.57 17.69 -33.47
N LEU A 13 -22.91 17.79 -33.49
CA LEU A 13 -23.79 16.97 -32.67
C LEU A 13 -23.83 15.52 -33.17
N GLU A 14 -23.85 15.30 -34.48
CA GLU A 14 -23.76 13.96 -35.08
C GLU A 14 -22.42 13.28 -34.77
N ASP A 15 -21.31 14.03 -34.88
CA ASP A 15 -19.97 13.53 -34.55
C ASP A 15 -19.83 13.16 -33.07
N ALA A 16 -20.41 13.98 -32.17
CA ALA A 16 -20.41 13.69 -30.74
C ALA A 16 -21.18 12.40 -30.40
N ASN A 17 -22.37 12.21 -30.99
CA ASN A 17 -23.18 11.02 -30.77
C ASN A 17 -22.51 9.74 -31.31
N SER A 18 -21.81 9.84 -32.44
CA SER A 18 -20.99 8.74 -32.98
C SER A 18 -19.85 8.35 -32.04
N LEU A 19 -19.22 9.34 -31.41
CA LEU A 19 -18.15 9.13 -30.44
C LEU A 19 -18.64 8.50 -29.14
N ILE A 20 -19.78 8.97 -28.62
CA ILE A 20 -20.45 8.40 -27.44
C ILE A 20 -20.78 6.92 -27.68
N LYS A 21 -21.38 6.58 -28.82
CA LYS A 21 -21.71 5.20 -29.16
C LYS A 21 -20.49 4.27 -29.15
N LYS A 22 -19.37 4.72 -29.72
CA LYS A 22 -18.10 3.95 -29.71
C LYS A 22 -17.57 3.73 -28.29
N ILE A 23 -17.75 4.70 -27.39
CA ILE A 23 -17.35 4.59 -25.99
C ILE A 23 -18.25 3.58 -25.28
N ASP A 24 -19.56 3.63 -25.49
CA ASP A 24 -20.53 2.70 -24.88
C ASP A 24 -20.31 1.25 -25.34
N ASP A 25 -20.02 1.04 -26.63
CA ASP A 25 -19.68 -0.28 -27.17
C ASP A 25 -18.40 -0.84 -26.52
N LEU A 26 -17.40 0.02 -26.28
CA LEU A 26 -16.15 -0.34 -25.61
C LEU A 26 -16.39 -0.68 -24.13
N ILE A 27 -17.19 0.13 -23.42
CA ILE A 27 -17.56 -0.11 -22.01
C ILE A 27 -18.28 -1.46 -21.90
N SER A 28 -19.25 -1.72 -22.78
CA SER A 28 -20.01 -2.97 -22.81
C SER A 28 -19.12 -4.18 -23.05
N SER A 29 -18.14 -4.07 -23.96
CA SER A 29 -17.17 -5.14 -24.24
C SER A 29 -16.26 -5.44 -23.05
N ILE A 30 -15.86 -4.41 -22.30
CA ILE A 30 -15.06 -4.54 -21.07
C ILE A 30 -15.90 -5.19 -19.95
N ALA A 31 -17.14 -4.72 -19.75
CA ALA A 31 -18.04 -5.22 -18.72
C ALA A 31 -18.39 -6.71 -18.91
N ASN A 32 -18.57 -7.13 -20.16
CA ASN A 32 -18.87 -8.52 -20.52
C ASN A 32 -17.62 -9.44 -20.51
N ASN A 33 -16.45 -8.92 -20.11
CA ASN A 33 -15.20 -9.67 -19.97
C ASN A 33 -14.78 -10.40 -21.26
N ASP A 34 -14.98 -9.76 -22.41
CA ASP A 34 -14.68 -10.34 -23.70
C ASP A 34 -13.19 -10.69 -23.83
N SER A 35 -12.92 -11.90 -24.31
CA SER A 35 -11.58 -12.45 -24.55
C SER A 35 -10.69 -11.53 -25.40
N LEU A 36 -11.30 -10.76 -26.31
CA LEU A 36 -10.63 -9.80 -27.18
C LEU A 36 -9.98 -8.63 -26.42
N VAL A 37 -10.59 -8.19 -25.31
CA VAL A 37 -10.10 -7.09 -24.47
C VAL A 37 -8.81 -7.49 -23.73
N ARG A 38 -8.58 -8.79 -23.53
CA ARG A 38 -7.36 -9.31 -22.89
C ARG A 38 -6.16 -9.37 -23.83
N GLY A 39 -6.32 -9.05 -25.12
CA GLY A 39 -5.21 -8.97 -26.07
C GLY A 39 -4.15 -7.93 -25.66
N LYS A 40 -2.86 -8.26 -25.84
CA LYS A 40 -1.74 -7.36 -25.48
C LYS A 40 -1.83 -6.01 -26.22
N SER A 41 -2.24 -6.03 -27.48
CA SER A 41 -2.42 -4.81 -28.31
C SER A 41 -3.55 -3.92 -27.78
N VAL A 42 -4.69 -4.50 -27.42
CA VAL A 42 -5.85 -3.77 -26.89
C VAL A 42 -5.51 -3.13 -25.54
N ARG A 43 -4.87 -3.88 -24.63
CA ARG A 43 -4.39 -3.34 -23.35
C ARG A 43 -3.40 -2.18 -23.51
N SER A 44 -2.49 -2.27 -24.48
CA SER A 44 -1.54 -1.17 -24.76
C SER A 44 -2.25 0.08 -25.26
N LYS A 45 -3.27 -0.05 -26.11
CA LYS A 45 -4.06 1.10 -26.59
C LYS A 45 -4.95 1.69 -25.50
N LEU A 46 -5.56 0.87 -24.66
CA LEU A 46 -6.33 1.33 -23.50
C LEU A 46 -5.46 2.11 -22.52
N SER A 47 -4.24 1.63 -22.24
CA SER A 47 -3.28 2.38 -21.41
C SER A 47 -2.98 3.75 -22.00
N LYS A 48 -2.66 3.82 -23.31
CA LYS A 48 -2.40 5.10 -23.99
C LYS A 48 -3.60 6.04 -23.96
N LEU A 49 -4.82 5.52 -24.09
CA LEU A 49 -6.04 6.31 -24.00
C LEU A 49 -6.19 6.92 -22.61
N VAL A 50 -6.00 6.12 -21.55
CA VAL A 50 -6.05 6.59 -20.16
C VAL A 50 -4.98 7.65 -19.89
N ASP A 51 -3.75 7.44 -20.40
CA ASP A 51 -2.65 8.40 -20.25
C ASP A 51 -2.99 9.75 -20.92
N GLU A 52 -3.53 9.73 -22.13
CA GLU A 52 -3.95 10.93 -22.87
C GLU A 52 -5.12 11.65 -22.18
N CYS A 53 -6.11 10.90 -21.70
CA CYS A 53 -7.25 11.44 -20.96
C CYS A 53 -6.81 12.10 -19.65
N ASN A 54 -5.83 11.52 -18.95
CA ASN A 54 -5.24 12.09 -17.74
C ASN A 54 -4.43 13.35 -18.05
N ALA A 55 -3.62 13.34 -19.13
CA ALA A 55 -2.82 14.49 -19.55
C ALA A 55 -3.68 15.71 -19.93
N ARG A 56 -4.89 15.47 -20.47
CA ARG A 56 -5.85 16.50 -20.86
C ARG A 56 -6.88 16.85 -19.80
N HIS A 57 -6.78 16.28 -18.60
CA HIS A 57 -7.74 16.49 -17.50
C HIS A 57 -9.20 16.17 -17.87
N LEU A 58 -9.42 15.23 -18.79
CA LEU A 58 -10.76 14.84 -19.25
C LEU A 58 -11.47 13.90 -18.27
N ILE A 59 -10.70 13.20 -17.44
CA ILE A 59 -11.21 12.33 -16.39
C ILE A 59 -11.11 13.09 -15.08
N ALA A 60 -12.25 13.30 -14.40
CA ALA A 60 -12.24 13.73 -13.02
C ALA A 60 -11.49 12.66 -12.22
N LYS A 61 -10.36 13.02 -11.58
CA LYS A 61 -9.72 12.11 -10.63
C LYS A 61 -10.78 11.70 -9.62
N THR A 62 -11.11 10.42 -9.59
CA THR A 62 -11.99 9.86 -8.56
C THR A 62 -11.47 10.39 -7.24
N LYS A 63 -12.33 11.13 -6.51
CA LYS A 63 -11.96 11.71 -5.22
C LYS A 63 -11.39 10.56 -4.40
N ILE A 64 -10.09 10.59 -4.14
CA ILE A 64 -9.47 9.60 -3.26
C ILE A 64 -10.24 9.78 -1.96
N GLU A 65 -10.97 8.76 -1.54
CA GLU A 65 -11.62 8.76 -0.24
C GLU A 65 -10.51 8.76 0.81
N SER A 66 -10.11 9.98 1.17
CA SER A 66 -9.16 10.25 2.22
C SER A 66 -9.94 10.31 3.52
N PHE A 67 -9.68 9.36 4.41
CA PHE A 67 -10.34 9.32 5.71
C PHE A 67 -9.52 10.15 6.69
N GLU A 68 -10.14 11.20 7.22
CA GLU A 68 -9.65 11.90 8.42
C GLU A 68 -10.22 11.19 9.65
N LEU A 69 -9.74 9.97 9.86
CA LEU A 69 -10.18 9.13 10.98
C LEU A 69 -9.23 9.25 12.17
N LEU A 70 -7.92 9.28 11.89
CA LEU A 70 -6.86 9.47 12.87
C LEU A 70 -6.32 10.90 12.74
N ALA A 71 -5.34 11.25 13.57
CA ALA A 71 -4.64 12.54 13.51
C ALA A 71 -3.82 12.75 12.20
N PHE A 72 -3.94 11.84 11.24
CA PHE A 72 -3.30 11.89 9.93
C PHE A 72 -4.24 11.34 8.86
N THR A 73 -4.04 11.79 7.62
CA THR A 73 -4.83 11.35 6.47
C THR A 73 -4.51 9.90 6.12
N ILE A 74 -5.56 9.08 6.02
CA ILE A 74 -5.44 7.68 5.62
C ILE A 74 -5.82 7.53 4.14
N ASN A 75 -4.90 7.02 3.33
CA ASN A 75 -5.20 6.53 1.99
C ASN A 75 -5.67 5.08 2.09
N THR A 76 -6.98 4.90 2.26
CA THR A 76 -7.57 3.56 2.50
C THR A 76 -7.30 2.59 1.37
N GLU A 77 -7.33 3.03 0.11
CA GLU A 77 -7.03 2.16 -1.02
C GLU A 77 -5.59 1.61 -0.93
N ALA A 78 -4.62 2.48 -0.65
CA ALA A 78 -3.24 2.06 -0.49
C ALA A 78 -3.07 1.10 0.70
N VAL A 79 -3.66 1.43 1.85
CA VAL A 79 -3.59 0.60 3.07
C VAL A 79 -4.19 -0.78 2.83
N LEU A 80 -5.36 -0.87 2.18
CA LEU A 80 -5.98 -2.16 1.84
C LEU A 80 -5.10 -2.97 0.89
N GLN A 81 -4.45 -2.34 -0.10
CA GLN A 81 -3.51 -3.04 -0.98
C GLN A 81 -2.28 -3.56 -0.24
N HIS A 82 -1.73 -2.78 0.70
CA HIS A 82 -0.62 -3.21 1.55
C HIS A 82 -1.03 -4.38 2.46
N LEU A 83 -2.17 -4.25 3.14
CA LEU A 83 -2.70 -5.24 4.06
C LEU A 83 -3.01 -6.57 3.35
N ASN A 84 -3.66 -6.52 2.19
CA ASN A 84 -3.92 -7.71 1.37
C ASN A 84 -2.61 -8.41 0.97
N GLN A 85 -1.55 -7.65 0.66
CA GLN A 85 -0.26 -8.24 0.33
C GLN A 85 0.42 -8.92 1.54
N ASP A 86 0.24 -8.38 2.74
CA ASP A 86 0.76 -8.93 3.99
C ASP A 86 0.01 -10.23 4.39
N MET A 87 -1.33 -10.17 4.38
CA MET A 87 -2.21 -11.28 4.79
C MET A 87 -2.15 -12.49 3.85
N ARG A 88 -1.57 -12.37 2.64
CA ARG A 88 -1.38 -13.51 1.71
C ARG A 88 -0.55 -14.65 2.29
N SER A 89 0.34 -14.34 3.22
CA SER A 89 1.19 -15.32 3.90
C SER A 89 0.66 -15.76 5.25
N ASP A 90 -0.58 -15.38 5.60
CA ASP A 90 -1.20 -15.82 6.85
C ASP A 90 -1.32 -17.34 6.87
N TRP A 91 -1.02 -17.91 8.03
CA TRP A 91 -1.10 -19.34 8.26
C TRP A 91 -2.55 -19.84 8.21
N PHE A 92 -3.47 -19.02 8.74
CA PHE A 92 -4.90 -19.29 8.72
C PHE A 92 -5.56 -18.36 7.71
N VAL A 93 -5.99 -18.94 6.58
CA VAL A 93 -6.69 -18.19 5.55
C VAL A 93 -8.18 -18.24 5.84
N ASP A 94 -8.80 -17.07 5.94
CA ASP A 94 -10.26 -16.95 6.02
C ASP A 94 -10.94 -17.65 4.82
N ALA A 95 -12.10 -18.27 5.06
CA ALA A 95 -12.79 -19.10 4.07
C ALA A 95 -13.19 -18.32 2.81
N ILE A 96 -13.43 -17.01 2.94
CA ILE A 96 -13.72 -16.12 1.81
C ILE A 96 -12.57 -15.16 1.51
N GLN A 97 -11.40 -15.37 2.11
CA GLN A 97 -10.20 -14.56 1.96
C GLN A 97 -10.44 -13.08 2.33
N HIS A 98 -11.31 -12.82 3.31
CA HIS A 98 -11.69 -11.48 3.77
C HIS A 98 -12.25 -10.58 2.65
N ARG A 99 -12.78 -11.17 1.56
CA ARG A 99 -13.28 -10.41 0.40
C ARG A 99 -14.33 -9.39 0.80
N ASP A 100 -15.22 -9.79 1.71
CA ASP A 100 -16.23 -8.94 2.32
C ASP A 100 -15.63 -7.69 3.00
N LEU A 101 -14.52 -7.85 3.72
CA LEU A 101 -13.83 -6.74 4.40
C LEU A 101 -13.07 -5.82 3.44
N PHE A 102 -12.57 -6.36 2.32
CA PHE A 102 -11.87 -5.58 1.30
C PHE A 102 -12.81 -4.86 0.33
N GLU A 103 -14.03 -5.36 0.12
CA GLU A 103 -15.00 -4.80 -0.83
C GLU A 103 -15.72 -3.56 -0.27
N SER A 104 -16.05 -3.53 1.02
CA SER A 104 -16.88 -2.47 1.60
C SER A 104 -16.09 -1.41 2.38
N LYS A 105 -15.62 -0.37 1.67
CA LYS A 105 -14.92 0.78 2.27
C LYS A 105 -15.81 1.61 3.22
N SER A 106 -17.09 1.72 2.91
CA SER A 106 -18.06 2.41 3.78
C SER A 106 -18.24 1.66 5.09
N SER A 107 -18.47 0.34 5.05
CA SER A 107 -18.61 -0.49 6.26
C SER A 107 -17.33 -0.48 7.11
N LEU A 108 -16.16 -0.50 6.48
CA LEU A 108 -14.89 -0.31 7.17
C LEU A 108 -14.86 1.04 7.92
N SER A 109 -15.23 2.13 7.24
CA SER A 109 -15.26 3.45 7.86
C SER A 109 -16.23 3.53 9.04
N ASP A 110 -17.44 3.02 8.86
CA ASP A 110 -18.49 3.05 9.89
C ASP A 110 -18.06 2.24 11.12
N THR A 111 -17.46 1.07 10.89
CA THR A 111 -16.94 0.22 11.98
C THR A 111 -15.81 0.92 12.72
N LEU A 112 -14.83 1.49 12.02
CA LEU A 112 -13.73 2.20 12.67
C LEU A 112 -14.19 3.45 13.43
N ARG A 113 -15.17 4.19 12.90
CA ARG A 113 -15.79 5.33 13.61
C ARG A 113 -16.51 4.87 14.87
N MET A 114 -17.23 3.76 14.81
CA MET A 114 -17.88 3.16 15.97
C MET A 114 -16.84 2.79 17.05
N LEU A 115 -15.77 2.08 16.66
CA LEU A 115 -14.71 1.66 17.58
C LEU A 115 -14.01 2.85 18.25
N LEU A 116 -13.71 3.91 17.50
CA LEU A 116 -13.14 5.14 18.06
C LEU A 116 -14.12 5.87 18.99
N SER A 117 -15.39 5.94 18.62
CA SER A 117 -16.42 6.62 19.42
C SER A 117 -16.68 5.92 20.75
N ALA A 118 -16.47 4.60 20.80
CA ALA A 118 -16.63 3.81 22.02
C ALA A 118 -15.63 4.18 23.13
N ASP A 119 -14.44 4.67 22.80
CA ASP A 119 -13.43 5.11 23.78
C ASP A 119 -13.00 6.57 23.57
N ASN A 120 -13.96 7.50 23.47
CA ASN A 120 -13.71 8.95 23.41
C ASN A 120 -12.70 9.37 22.33
N GLY A 121 -12.77 8.75 21.16
CA GLY A 121 -11.87 9.02 20.03
C GLY A 121 -10.53 8.28 20.10
N ARG A 122 -10.36 7.33 21.02
CA ARG A 122 -9.19 6.47 21.11
C ARG A 122 -9.50 5.11 20.51
N TYR A 123 -8.57 4.59 19.73
CA TYR A 123 -8.66 3.23 19.21
C TYR A 123 -8.02 2.29 20.23
N LEU A 124 -8.84 1.43 20.84
CA LEU A 124 -8.37 0.36 21.70
C LEU A 124 -8.24 -0.90 20.85
N GLY A 125 -7.01 -1.39 20.72
CA GLY A 125 -6.77 -2.63 19.99
C GLY A 125 -7.38 -3.84 20.71
N GLY A 126 -7.80 -4.83 19.93
CA GLY A 126 -8.40 -6.06 20.44
C GLY A 126 -7.40 -6.99 21.14
N ASP A 127 -7.94 -8.06 21.73
CA ASP A 127 -7.12 -9.13 22.30
C ASP A 127 -6.41 -9.91 21.19
N ARG A 128 -5.09 -10.07 21.33
CA ARG A 128 -4.30 -10.93 20.46
C ARG A 128 -4.53 -12.40 20.79
N LYS A 129 -4.58 -13.24 19.77
CA LYS A 129 -4.64 -14.70 19.91
C LYS A 129 -3.28 -15.31 19.63
N ILE A 130 -2.85 -16.25 20.48
CA ILE A 130 -1.59 -16.97 20.31
C ILE A 130 -1.92 -18.34 19.71
N TYR A 131 -1.26 -18.69 18.61
CA TYR A 131 -1.42 -19.98 17.95
C TYR A 131 -0.08 -20.65 17.71
N ASP A 132 -0.04 -21.97 17.88
CA ASP A 132 1.12 -22.77 17.54
C ASP A 132 1.10 -23.17 16.07
N ILE A 133 2.09 -22.69 15.32
CA ILE A 133 2.31 -23.00 13.91
C ILE A 133 3.35 -24.12 13.80
N PRO A 134 3.00 -25.27 13.21
CA PRO A 134 3.95 -26.34 12.96
C PRO A 134 4.94 -25.94 11.87
N LYS A 135 6.23 -26.19 12.12
CA LYS A 135 7.30 -26.05 11.14
C LYS A 135 7.58 -27.39 10.46
N LYS A 136 8.11 -27.30 9.24
CA LYS A 136 8.76 -28.44 8.58
C LYS A 136 9.90 -28.94 9.48
N GLY A 137 9.81 -30.17 9.97
CA GLY A 137 10.77 -30.75 10.92
C GLY A 137 10.28 -30.89 12.37
N LEU A 138 8.97 -30.96 12.61
CA LEU A 138 8.33 -31.21 13.93
C LEU A 138 8.54 -30.12 15.00
N GLY A 139 9.24 -29.04 14.69
CA GLY A 139 9.31 -27.87 15.56
C GLY A 139 8.01 -27.06 15.54
N ILE A 140 7.77 -26.29 16.60
CA ILE A 140 6.64 -25.37 16.72
C ILE A 140 7.16 -23.93 16.75
N ARG A 141 6.42 -23.01 16.15
CA ARG A 141 6.60 -21.56 16.32
C ARG A 141 5.25 -20.95 16.67
N TYR A 142 5.22 -20.10 17.69
CA TYR A 142 4.00 -19.36 17.97
C TYR A 142 3.80 -18.22 16.94
N SER A 143 2.54 -17.90 16.67
CA SER A 143 2.08 -16.71 15.95
C SER A 143 1.18 -15.88 16.84
N LEU A 144 1.19 -14.57 16.62
CA LEU A 144 0.31 -13.61 17.27
C LEU A 144 -0.64 -13.08 16.22
N GLU A 145 -1.91 -13.45 16.33
CA GLU A 145 -2.95 -13.06 15.38
C GLU A 145 -3.83 -11.98 16.03
N THR A 146 -4.00 -10.87 15.33
CA THR A 146 -4.96 -9.80 15.66
C THR A 146 -6.07 -9.77 14.63
N ASP A 147 -7.15 -9.05 14.93
CA ASP A 147 -8.27 -8.90 14.00
C ASP A 147 -7.91 -8.01 12.79
N PHE A 148 -8.82 -7.98 11.81
CA PHE A 148 -8.63 -7.22 10.58
C PHE A 148 -8.51 -5.70 10.82
N TYR A 149 -9.30 -5.14 11.75
CA TYR A 149 -9.35 -3.70 12.00
C TYR A 149 -8.08 -3.23 12.72
N ASP A 150 -7.58 -4.02 13.66
CA ASP A 150 -6.30 -3.80 14.34
C ASP A 150 -5.16 -3.76 13.32
N ARG A 151 -5.14 -4.73 12.39
CA ARG A 151 -4.15 -4.77 11.32
C ARG A 151 -4.29 -3.60 10.36
N PHE A 152 -5.51 -3.19 10.04
CA PHE A 152 -5.75 -2.01 9.20
C PHE A 152 -5.19 -0.74 9.85
N ILE A 153 -5.48 -0.50 11.14
CA ILE A 153 -4.97 0.66 11.88
C ILE A 153 -3.44 0.61 11.97
N TYR A 154 -2.88 -0.55 12.32
CA TYR A 154 -1.43 -0.75 12.36
C TYR A 154 -0.78 -0.45 11.01
N GLN A 155 -1.31 -1.02 9.93
CA GLN A 155 -0.81 -0.80 8.58
C GLN A 155 -0.97 0.65 8.13
N ALA A 156 -2.07 1.33 8.49
CA ALA A 156 -2.29 2.74 8.21
C ALA A 156 -1.22 3.62 8.88
N ILE A 157 -0.92 3.37 10.16
CA ILE A 157 0.13 4.06 10.90
C ILE A 157 1.49 3.81 10.24
N CYS A 158 1.84 2.54 9.94
CA CYS A 158 3.10 2.21 9.29
C CYS A 158 3.23 2.89 7.92
N SER A 159 2.22 2.79 7.06
CA SER A 159 2.21 3.40 5.74
C SER A 159 2.37 4.92 5.80
N TYR A 160 1.80 5.57 6.80
CA TYR A 160 1.96 7.01 7.01
C TYR A 160 3.36 7.38 7.52
N LEU A 161 3.92 6.63 8.48
CA LEU A 161 5.19 6.97 9.13
C LEU A 161 6.43 6.60 8.30
N MET A 162 6.38 5.50 7.54
CA MET A 162 7.53 4.97 6.78
C MET A 162 8.23 6.01 5.87
N PRO A 163 7.52 6.85 5.09
CA PRO A 163 8.14 7.88 4.25
C PRO A 163 9.04 8.86 5.02
N PHE A 164 8.74 9.10 6.30
CA PHE A 164 9.44 10.06 7.14
C PHE A 164 10.60 9.42 7.91
N PHE A 165 10.39 8.21 8.44
CA PHE A 165 11.36 7.56 9.33
C PHE A 165 12.32 6.63 8.61
N ASP A 166 11.90 5.92 7.55
CA ASP A 166 12.79 4.99 6.83
C ASP A 166 14.05 5.68 6.26
N PRO A 167 13.98 6.90 5.67
CA PRO A 167 15.18 7.59 5.18
C PRO A 167 16.21 7.91 6.27
N LEU A 168 15.79 7.96 7.54
CA LEU A 168 16.67 8.24 8.67
C LEU A 168 17.42 6.99 9.16
N LEU A 169 16.99 5.81 8.74
CA LEU A 169 17.65 4.55 9.08
C LEU A 169 18.97 4.42 8.32
N SER A 170 19.97 3.83 8.99
CA SER A 170 21.26 3.52 8.37
C SER A 170 21.08 2.74 7.07
N HIS A 171 21.92 3.02 6.07
CA HIS A 171 21.98 2.26 4.81
C HIS A 171 22.37 0.79 5.03
N ARG A 172 22.84 0.43 6.24
CA ARG A 172 23.17 -0.95 6.63
C ARG A 172 21.98 -1.73 7.19
N VAL A 173 20.85 -1.07 7.43
CA VAL A 173 19.58 -1.74 7.76
C VAL A 173 18.90 -2.10 6.44
N LEU A 174 18.75 -3.39 6.17
CA LEU A 174 18.31 -3.87 4.85
C LEU A 174 16.93 -4.52 4.86
N SER A 175 16.48 -5.06 5.99
CA SER A 175 15.16 -5.70 6.09
C SER A 175 14.03 -4.67 6.06
N HIS A 176 12.90 -5.01 5.41
CA HIS A 176 11.64 -4.27 5.43
C HIS A 176 11.76 -2.76 5.15
N ARG A 177 12.62 -2.39 4.20
CA ARG A 177 12.87 -0.98 3.83
C ARG A 177 11.78 -0.41 2.93
N TYR A 178 11.39 0.84 3.14
CA TYR A 178 10.37 1.54 2.37
C TYR A 178 10.76 1.66 0.87
N ASN A 179 9.80 1.38 0.00
CA ASN A 179 9.93 1.55 -1.44
C ASN A 179 9.24 2.83 -1.91
N LYS A 180 10.01 3.92 -1.95
CA LYS A 180 9.56 5.22 -2.46
C LYS A 180 9.21 5.19 -3.95
N HIS A 181 9.87 4.34 -4.74
CA HIS A 181 9.73 4.26 -6.20
C HIS A 181 9.05 2.96 -6.64
N ARG A 182 8.01 2.56 -5.89
CA ARG A 182 7.24 1.35 -6.19
C ARG A 182 6.43 1.50 -7.47
N THR A 183 6.41 0.43 -8.27
CA THR A 183 5.62 0.35 -9.52
C THR A 183 4.15 0.02 -9.27
N SER A 184 3.83 -0.54 -8.10
CA SER A 184 2.47 -0.85 -7.65
C SER A 184 2.38 -0.62 -6.16
N GLU A 185 1.24 -0.09 -5.70
CA GLU A 185 1.06 0.31 -4.30
C GLU A 185 1.23 -0.89 -3.35
N ARG A 186 0.75 -2.08 -3.73
CA ARG A 186 0.95 -3.33 -2.96
C ARG A 186 2.41 -3.62 -2.55
N TYR A 187 3.41 -3.04 -3.22
CA TYR A 187 4.83 -3.25 -2.92
C TYR A 187 5.42 -2.12 -2.08
N ILE A 188 4.93 -1.98 -0.83
CA ILE A 188 5.41 -0.97 0.11
C ILE A 188 6.89 -1.14 0.49
N PHE A 189 7.40 -2.37 0.46
CA PHE A 189 8.79 -2.68 0.77
C PHE A 189 9.64 -2.88 -0.49
N LYS A 190 10.94 -2.59 -0.37
CA LYS A 190 11.93 -2.89 -1.41
C LYS A 190 12.02 -4.39 -1.66
N SER A 191 12.44 -4.76 -2.87
CA SER A 191 12.63 -6.16 -3.23
C SER A 191 13.67 -6.83 -2.33
N ARG A 192 13.32 -7.98 -1.74
CA ARG A 192 14.24 -8.77 -0.90
C ARG A 192 15.50 -9.17 -1.67
N ILE A 193 15.38 -9.43 -2.97
CA ILE A 193 16.50 -9.81 -3.83
C ILE A 193 17.51 -8.66 -3.96
N GLU A 194 17.02 -7.43 -4.13
CA GLU A 194 17.88 -6.25 -4.24
C GLU A 194 18.59 -5.94 -2.91
N LEU A 195 17.87 -6.06 -1.80
CA LEU A 195 18.41 -5.89 -0.45
C LEU A 195 19.46 -6.96 -0.12
N TRP A 196 19.24 -8.21 -0.54
CA TRP A 196 20.22 -9.29 -0.39
C TRP A 196 21.50 -9.02 -1.19
N LYS A 197 21.40 -8.58 -2.44
CA LYS A 197 22.58 -8.19 -3.24
C LYS A 197 23.36 -7.04 -2.59
N THR A 198 22.65 -6.09 -1.99
CA THR A 198 23.28 -4.98 -1.24
C THR A 198 24.01 -5.51 -0.01
N PHE A 199 23.40 -6.42 0.75
CA PHE A 199 24.04 -7.08 1.90
C PHE A 199 25.34 -7.77 1.50
N GLU A 200 25.30 -8.59 0.45
CA GLU A 200 26.48 -9.30 -0.06
C GLU A 200 27.59 -8.33 -0.48
N GLY A 201 27.24 -7.27 -1.20
CA GLY A 201 28.19 -6.24 -1.64
C GLY A 201 28.85 -5.50 -0.48
N VAL A 202 28.06 -5.05 0.50
CA VAL A 202 28.57 -4.37 1.70
C VAL A 202 29.47 -5.30 2.52
N THR A 203 29.08 -6.56 2.68
CA THR A 203 29.85 -7.53 3.47
C THR A 203 31.20 -7.83 2.80
N LYS A 204 31.22 -8.07 1.48
CA LYS A 204 32.45 -8.33 0.73
C LYS A 204 33.42 -7.15 0.72
N THR A 205 32.91 -5.92 0.70
CA THR A 205 33.75 -4.71 0.68
C THR A 205 34.25 -4.29 2.07
N ALA A 206 33.52 -4.65 3.12
CA ALA A 206 33.86 -4.32 4.50
C ALA A 206 35.02 -5.15 5.07
N LEU A 207 35.18 -6.40 4.61
CA LEU A 207 36.27 -7.28 5.05
C LEU A 207 37.49 -7.10 4.14
N LYS A 208 38.54 -6.46 4.64
CA LYS A 208 39.85 -6.36 3.97
C LYS A 208 40.92 -6.96 4.88
N ASN A 209 41.71 -7.91 4.36
CA ASN A 209 42.91 -8.53 4.96
C ASN A 209 42.87 -8.84 6.47
N ASN A 210 42.95 -10.12 6.83
CA ASN A 210 43.20 -10.60 8.21
C ASN A 210 42.22 -10.09 9.30
N GLN A 211 41.04 -9.60 8.91
CA GLN A 211 39.98 -9.19 9.81
C GLN A 211 39.06 -10.37 10.16
N SER A 212 38.55 -10.39 11.39
CA SER A 212 37.55 -11.36 11.84
C SER A 212 36.14 -10.78 11.74
N LEU A 213 35.17 -11.61 11.36
CA LEU A 213 33.75 -11.25 11.34
C LEU A 213 33.09 -11.67 12.64
N LEU A 214 32.55 -10.72 13.39
CA LEU A 214 31.68 -11.00 14.53
C LEU A 214 30.27 -11.32 14.01
N VAL A 215 29.80 -12.53 14.32
CA VAL A 215 28.44 -12.98 14.02
C VAL A 215 27.68 -13.09 15.33
N THR A 216 26.57 -12.35 15.44
CA THR A 216 25.71 -12.34 16.63
C THR A 216 24.29 -12.69 16.23
N ASP A 217 23.60 -13.41 17.11
CA ASP A 217 22.17 -13.66 16.99
C ASP A 217 21.42 -12.94 18.12
N LEU A 218 20.27 -12.36 17.78
CA LEU A 218 19.38 -11.68 18.73
C LEU A 218 18.08 -12.48 18.81
N LEU A 219 17.88 -13.16 19.94
CA LEU A 219 16.71 -13.97 20.20
C LEU A 219 15.64 -13.16 20.93
N ASN A 220 14.37 -13.50 20.69
CA ASN A 220 13.21 -12.98 21.41
C ASN A 220 13.13 -11.45 21.45
N TYR A 221 13.35 -10.80 20.30
CA TYR A 221 13.36 -9.33 20.19
C TYR A 221 12.06 -8.70 20.70
N TYR A 222 10.90 -9.25 20.32
CA TYR A 222 9.61 -8.67 20.66
C TYR A 222 9.22 -8.87 22.13
N GLU A 223 9.79 -9.88 22.79
CA GLU A 223 9.59 -10.17 24.21
C GLU A 223 10.46 -9.29 25.10
N ASN A 224 11.61 -8.84 24.61
CA ASN A 224 12.59 -8.08 25.38
C ASN A 224 12.56 -6.57 25.09
N ILE A 225 12.01 -6.14 23.96
CA ILE A 225 11.88 -4.72 23.66
C ILE A 225 10.77 -4.07 24.49
N THR A 226 11.03 -2.87 25.01
CA THR A 226 10.05 -2.10 25.79
C THR A 226 9.45 -0.97 24.97
N VAL A 227 8.18 -0.64 25.24
CA VAL A 227 7.49 0.51 24.65
C VAL A 227 8.25 1.82 24.94
N ALA A 228 8.82 1.95 26.14
CA ALA A 228 9.62 3.12 26.52
C ALA A 228 10.87 3.29 25.63
N SER A 229 11.58 2.19 25.34
CA SER A 229 12.75 2.22 24.43
C SER A 229 12.35 2.60 23.01
N ILE A 230 11.24 2.06 22.50
CA ILE A 230 10.71 2.42 21.17
C ILE A 230 10.35 3.90 21.13
N LYS A 231 9.58 4.39 22.11
CA LYS A 231 9.19 5.80 22.20
C LYS A 231 10.41 6.71 22.21
N SER A 232 11.41 6.42 23.05
CA SER A 232 12.64 7.20 23.10
C SER A 232 13.39 7.21 21.75
N ALA A 233 13.43 6.07 21.04
CA ALA A 233 14.05 6.00 19.72
C ALA A 233 13.32 6.87 18.68
N PHE A 234 11.98 6.86 18.67
CA PHE A 234 11.17 7.72 17.79
C PHE A 234 11.37 9.20 18.11
N GLU A 235 11.27 9.58 19.39
CA GLU A 235 11.43 10.97 19.84
C GLU A 235 12.78 11.57 19.45
N LYS A 236 13.86 10.78 19.53
CA LYS A 236 15.21 11.19 19.09
C LYS A 236 15.30 11.48 17.59
N LEU A 237 14.43 10.90 16.77
CA LEU A 237 14.42 11.10 15.31
C LEU A 237 13.48 12.22 14.87
N LEU A 238 12.52 12.64 15.71
CA LEU A 238 11.56 13.69 15.39
C LEU A 238 12.17 15.01 14.88
N PRO A 239 13.30 15.53 15.43
CA PRO A 239 13.91 16.76 14.91
C PRO A 239 14.30 16.63 13.43
N LYS A 240 14.84 15.48 13.03
CA LYS A 240 15.28 15.20 11.66
C LYS A 240 14.12 15.04 10.69
N VAL A 241 12.98 14.52 11.17
CA VAL A 241 11.75 14.43 10.37
C VAL A 241 11.25 15.82 10.00
N LYS A 242 11.27 16.78 10.94
CA LYS A 242 10.80 18.16 10.70
C LYS A 242 11.66 18.93 9.70
N GLU A 243 12.95 18.63 9.64
CA GLU A 243 13.87 19.25 8.68
C GLU A 243 13.64 18.76 7.24
N GLY A 244 13.24 17.49 7.07
CA GLY A 244 12.95 16.90 5.75
C GLY A 244 11.55 17.20 5.18
N LEU A 245 10.73 17.98 5.90
CA LEU A 245 9.39 18.43 5.49
C LEU A 245 9.40 19.85 4.86
N LYS A 246 10.56 20.49 4.75
CA LYS A 246 10.77 21.76 4.02
C LYS A 246 11.15 21.50 2.57
#